data_AF-A0A557SUU0-F1
#
_entry.id   AF-A0A557SUU0-F1
#
_cell.length_a   1.000
_cell.length_b   1.000
_cell.length_c   1.000
_cell.angle_alpha   90.00
_cell.angle_beta   90.00
_cell.angle_gamma   90.00
#
_symmetry.space_group_name_H-M   'P 1'
#
loop_
_entity.id
_entity.type
_entity.pdbx_description
1 polymer ?
#
loop_
_entity_poly.entity_id
_entity_poly.type
_entity_poly.pdbx_seq_one_letter_code
_entity_poly.pdbx_strand_id
1 'polypeptide(L)'
;MLENSYQCDTCDKKFSRRSNAKRHIKVVHEGRARAFNKITGKSTVEVLQHPDKSRTGSLPLGMDAGKHIDLLSSDMEEELLSEILEKIRKPFEELESLVADQSEIPKALYLSRQITASFLSSDPVKILQELVNFIRIFKLKIKLVNYISKSDNIDSKKAESFFIETFKTGKYYMNRIKSRTNTV
;
A
#
# COMPACT_ATOMS: atom_id res chain seq x y z
N MET A 1 -9.48 10.27 -32.93
CA MET A 1 -8.91 9.04 -32.31
C MET A 1 -8.17 9.45 -31.04
N LEU A 2 -8.70 9.10 -29.85
CA LEU A 2 -8.14 9.45 -28.52
C LEU A 2 -8.22 8.21 -27.65
N GLU A 3 -7.39 7.22 -27.97
CA GLU A 3 -7.48 5.89 -27.38
C GLU A 3 -6.90 5.91 -25.95
N ASN A 4 -7.81 5.84 -24.97
CA ASN A 4 -7.54 5.48 -23.58
C ASN A 4 -6.43 6.29 -22.87
N SER A 5 -6.66 7.59 -22.81
CA SER A 5 -5.67 8.53 -22.27
C SER A 5 -5.27 8.25 -20.81
N TYR A 6 -6.17 7.79 -19.93
CA TYR A 6 -5.89 7.56 -18.50
C TYR A 6 -5.62 6.10 -18.17
N GLN A 7 -4.41 5.75 -17.73
CA GLN A 7 -4.08 4.41 -17.24
C GLN A 7 -3.95 4.40 -15.71
N CYS A 8 -4.60 3.44 -15.06
CA CYS A 8 -4.45 3.17 -13.63
C CYS A 8 -3.02 2.69 -13.33
N ASP A 9 -2.46 3.09 -12.19
CA ASP A 9 -1.10 2.72 -11.77
C ASP A 9 -1.03 1.42 -10.98
N THR A 10 -2.16 0.94 -10.48
CA THR A 10 -2.27 -0.31 -9.72
C THR A 10 -2.94 -1.45 -10.48
N CYS A 11 -3.48 -1.18 -11.68
CA CYS A 11 -3.97 -2.23 -12.58
C CYS A 11 -3.93 -1.80 -14.05
N ASP A 12 -4.05 -2.75 -14.98
CA ASP A 12 -3.95 -2.49 -16.41
C ASP A 12 -5.20 -1.82 -17.03
N LYS A 13 -6.14 -1.34 -16.20
CA LYS A 13 -7.32 -0.65 -16.71
C LYS A 13 -6.96 0.72 -17.27
N LYS A 14 -7.43 0.95 -18.49
CA LYS A 14 -7.31 2.22 -19.20
C LYS A 14 -8.68 2.83 -19.43
N PHE A 15 -8.73 4.15 -19.41
CA PHE A 15 -9.96 4.92 -19.50
C PHE A 15 -9.77 6.08 -20.49
N SER A 16 -10.77 6.29 -21.34
CA SER A 16 -10.79 7.43 -22.25
C SER A 16 -11.03 8.76 -21.52
N ARG A 17 -11.63 8.73 -20.32
CA ARG A 17 -12.03 9.92 -19.55
C ARG A 17 -11.55 9.87 -18.09
N ARG A 18 -11.16 11.02 -17.56
CA ARG A 18 -10.68 11.21 -16.18
C ARG A 18 -11.70 10.81 -15.11
N SER A 19 -12.97 11.14 -15.32
CA SER A 19 -14.06 10.83 -14.37
C SER A 19 -14.27 9.33 -14.19
N ASN A 20 -14.15 8.56 -15.28
CA ASN A 20 -14.26 7.10 -15.24
C ASN A 20 -13.10 6.48 -14.46
N ALA A 21 -11.89 7.01 -14.64
CA ALA A 21 -10.72 6.58 -13.88
C ALA A 21 -10.84 6.94 -12.38
N LYS A 22 -11.29 8.16 -12.03
CA LYS A 22 -11.59 8.56 -10.64
C LYS A 22 -12.58 7.60 -9.98
N ARG A 23 -13.69 7.27 -10.66
CA ARG A 23 -14.69 6.34 -10.14
C ARG A 23 -14.12 4.93 -9.95
N HIS A 24 -13.35 4.44 -10.91
CA HIS A 24 -12.68 3.14 -10.80
C HIS A 24 -11.76 3.09 -9.58
N ILE A 25 -10.93 4.11 -9.38
CA ILE A 25 -10.05 4.23 -8.20
C ILE A 25 -10.86 4.21 -6.90
N LYS A 26 -11.96 4.97 -6.83
CA LYS A 26 -12.81 5.04 -5.64
C LYS A 26 -13.43 3.69 -5.29
N VAL A 27 -13.95 2.98 -6.28
CA VAL A 27 -14.73 1.75 -6.07
C VAL A 27 -13.84 0.50 -5.99
N VAL A 28 -12.77 0.43 -6.77
CA VAL A 28 -11.92 -0.76 -6.88
C VAL A 28 -10.68 -0.67 -6.01
N HIS A 29 -10.18 0.54 -5.77
CA HIS A 29 -8.95 0.78 -5.02
C HIS A 29 -9.18 1.64 -3.77
N GLU A 30 -10.44 1.89 -3.40
CA GLU A 30 -10.82 2.68 -2.20
C GLU A 30 -10.11 4.05 -2.12
N GLY A 31 -9.84 4.68 -3.26
CA GLY A 31 -9.13 5.96 -3.31
C GLY A 31 -7.60 5.86 -3.22
N ARG A 32 -7.03 4.67 -3.05
CA ARG A 32 -5.59 4.44 -2.85
C ARG A 32 -4.77 4.26 -4.14
N ALA A 33 -5.35 4.53 -5.31
CA ALA A 33 -4.70 4.44 -6.62
C ALA A 33 -4.77 5.76 -7.39
N ARG A 34 -4.02 5.88 -8.49
CA ARG A 34 -4.07 7.05 -9.40
C ARG A 34 -4.21 6.58 -10.83
N ALA A 35 -4.71 7.46 -11.69
CA ALA A 35 -4.64 7.23 -13.12
C ALA A 35 -4.02 8.42 -13.83
N PHE A 36 -3.11 8.14 -14.76
CA PHE A 36 -2.29 9.13 -15.43
C PHE A 36 -2.67 9.22 -16.89
N ASN A 37 -2.82 10.46 -17.37
CA ASN A 37 -2.98 10.72 -18.78
C ASN A 37 -1.63 10.52 -19.50
N LYS A 38 -1.51 9.53 -20.38
CA LYS A 38 -0.24 9.23 -21.07
C LYS A 38 0.21 10.31 -22.06
N ILE A 39 -0.72 11.10 -22.56
CA ILE A 39 -0.44 12.15 -23.55
C ILE A 39 -0.11 13.48 -22.85
N THR A 40 -0.86 13.81 -21.80
CA THR A 40 -0.75 15.13 -21.13
C THR A 40 -0.07 15.07 -19.76
N GLY A 41 0.25 13.89 -19.24
CA GLY A 41 0.80 13.69 -17.88
C GLY A 41 -0.19 13.95 -16.73
N LYS A 42 -1.40 14.46 -17.02
CA LYS A 42 -2.38 14.87 -16.00
C LYS A 42 -2.92 13.67 -15.22
N SER A 43 -2.88 13.75 -13.89
CA SER A 43 -3.42 12.71 -13.00
C SER A 43 -4.91 12.93 -12.69
N THR A 44 -5.59 11.86 -12.25
CA THR A 44 -6.94 11.94 -11.69
C THR A 44 -7.03 12.78 -10.43
N VAL A 45 -5.94 13.01 -9.71
CA VAL A 45 -5.90 14.02 -8.63
C VAL A 45 -5.83 15.42 -9.25
N GLU A 46 -6.73 16.33 -8.86
CA GLU A 46 -6.54 17.76 -9.14
C GLU A 46 -5.33 18.20 -8.30
N VAL A 47 -4.26 18.61 -8.97
CA VAL A 47 -3.27 19.47 -8.33
C VAL A 47 -4.02 20.74 -7.97
N LEU A 48 -4.16 21.04 -6.67
CA LEU A 48 -4.57 22.36 -6.21
C LEU A 48 -3.62 23.36 -6.88
N GLN A 49 -4.14 24.16 -7.81
CA GLN A 49 -3.38 25.17 -8.51
C GLN A 49 -3.15 26.35 -7.56
N HIS A 50 -2.04 26.32 -6.83
CA HIS A 50 -1.27 27.53 -6.61
C HIS A 50 0.15 27.27 -7.12
N PRO A 51 0.67 28.12 -8.01
CA PRO A 51 2.04 28.00 -8.48
C PRO A 51 2.92 28.56 -7.37
N ASP A 52 3.60 27.69 -6.62
CA ASP A 52 4.83 28.14 -5.97
C ASP A 52 6.03 27.41 -6.56
N LYS A 53 6.97 28.23 -7.04
CA LYS A 53 8.16 27.84 -7.76
C LYS A 53 9.22 27.46 -6.74
N SER A 54 9.14 26.26 -6.20
CA SER A 54 10.26 25.71 -5.42
C SER A 54 10.27 24.19 -5.54
N ARG A 55 10.87 23.74 -6.64
CA ARG A 55 11.38 22.38 -6.72
C ARG A 55 12.70 22.34 -5.94
N THR A 56 12.60 22.13 -4.64
CA THR A 56 13.65 21.51 -3.81
C THR A 56 12.96 20.53 -2.89
N GLY A 57 13.49 19.32 -2.78
CA GLY A 57 12.83 18.20 -2.12
C GLY A 57 12.38 18.53 -0.69
N SER A 58 11.07 18.43 -0.45
CA SER A 58 10.46 18.53 0.87
C SER A 58 9.36 17.49 0.96
N LEU A 59 9.24 16.84 2.13
CA LEU A 59 8.17 15.89 2.47
C LEU A 59 6.77 16.44 2.09
N PRO A 60 5.72 15.60 1.97
CA PRO A 60 4.36 16.10 1.83
C PRO A 60 3.98 16.87 3.12
N LEU A 61 4.21 18.17 3.12
CA LEU A 61 3.83 19.12 4.16
C LEU A 61 2.31 19.23 4.20
N GLY A 62 1.71 18.87 5.33
CA GLY A 62 0.26 18.93 5.52
C GLY A 62 -0.32 17.87 6.47
N MET A 63 0.50 16.94 6.96
CA MET A 63 0.25 16.39 8.29
C MET A 63 0.99 17.30 9.24
N ASP A 64 0.28 17.98 10.15
CA ASP A 64 0.89 18.62 11.31
C ASP A 64 1.67 17.51 12.04
N ALA A 65 2.99 17.44 11.81
CA ALA A 65 3.87 16.85 12.78
C ALA A 65 3.55 17.62 14.05
N GLY A 66 2.97 16.94 15.05
CA GLY A 66 2.51 17.58 16.28
C GLY A 66 3.57 18.54 16.80
N LYS A 67 3.15 19.65 17.43
CA LYS A 67 4.05 20.72 17.92
C LYS A 67 5.41 20.13 18.34
N HIS A 68 6.48 20.51 17.66
CA HIS A 68 7.84 20.18 18.08
C HIS A 68 8.00 20.78 19.48
N ILE A 69 8.05 19.92 20.49
CA ILE A 69 8.36 20.34 21.85
C ILE A 69 9.83 19.99 22.04
N ASP A 70 10.70 21.00 22.05
CA ASP A 70 12.13 20.85 22.35
C ASP A 70 12.28 20.46 23.83
N LEU A 71 12.02 19.19 24.12
CA LEU A 71 12.11 18.61 25.47
C LEU A 71 13.53 18.10 25.77
N LEU A 72 14.36 17.94 24.74
CA LEU A 72 15.66 17.27 24.81
C LEU A 72 16.77 18.17 24.26
N SER A 73 18.02 17.92 24.67
CA SER A 73 19.18 18.49 24.00
C SER A 73 19.40 17.81 22.63
N SER A 74 20.08 18.49 21.72
CA SER A 74 20.43 17.93 20.40
C SER A 74 21.11 16.55 20.48
N ASP A 75 22.01 16.36 21.45
CA ASP A 75 22.72 15.10 21.65
C ASP A 75 21.78 13.96 22.03
N MET A 76 20.77 14.25 22.86
CA MET A 76 19.76 13.26 23.28
C MET A 76 18.80 12.91 22.13
N GLU A 77 18.50 13.86 21.24
CA GLU A 77 17.70 13.60 20.04
C GLU A 77 18.44 12.68 19.06
N GLU A 78 19.74 12.89 18.87
CA GLU A 78 20.57 12.01 18.02
C GLU A 78 20.72 10.60 18.60
N GLU A 79 20.88 10.47 19.92
CA GLU A 79 20.93 9.17 20.60
C GLU A 79 19.61 8.41 20.44
N LEU A 80 18.48 9.10 20.67
CA LEU A 80 17.15 8.51 20.49
C LEU A 80 16.90 8.12 19.02
N LEU A 81 17.33 8.95 18.07
CA LEU A 81 17.25 8.65 16.65
C LEU A 81 18.06 7.39 16.30
N SER A 82 19.28 7.28 16.81
CA SER A 82 20.13 6.10 16.59
C SER A 82 19.50 4.84 17.16
N GLU A 83 18.93 4.91 18.37
CA GLU A 83 18.24 3.80 19.02
C GLU A 83 17.06 3.30 18.19
N ILE A 84 16.20 4.22 17.71
CA ILE A 84 15.04 3.83 16.92
C ILE A 84 15.43 3.31 15.54
N LEU A 85 16.46 3.88 14.91
CA LEU A 85 16.98 3.41 13.61
C LEU A 85 17.47 1.96 13.68
N GLU A 86 18.21 1.60 14.73
CA GLU A 86 18.64 0.20 14.95
C GLU A 86 17.45 -0.76 15.10
N LYS A 87 16.40 -0.34 15.82
CA LYS A 87 15.20 -1.16 16.02
C LYS A 87 14.38 -1.35 14.74
N ILE A 88 14.26 -0.32 13.90
CA ILE A 88 13.45 -0.39 12.68
C ILE A 88 14.21 -0.93 11.46
N ARG A 89 15.55 -1.00 11.53
CA ARG A 89 16.41 -1.45 10.41
C ARG A 89 15.92 -2.75 9.78
N LYS A 90 15.82 -3.82 10.58
CA LYS A 90 15.44 -5.15 10.10
C LYS A 90 14.03 -5.18 9.47
N PRO A 91 12.95 -4.70 10.13
CA PRO A 91 11.63 -4.72 9.50
C PRO A 91 11.54 -3.81 8.27
N PHE A 92 12.34 -2.74 8.19
CA PHE A 92 12.40 -1.89 7.00
C PHE A 92 13.11 -2.58 5.82
N GLU A 93 14.29 -3.18 6.04
CA GLU A 93 15.00 -3.96 5.00
C GLU A 93 14.12 -5.10 4.47
N GLU A 94 13.37 -5.75 5.37
CA GLU A 94 12.43 -6.80 5.01
C GLU A 94 11.26 -6.27 4.16
N LEU A 95 10.69 -5.11 4.52
CA LEU A 95 9.67 -4.43 3.73
C LEU A 95 10.18 -4.07 2.33
N GLU A 96 11.38 -3.50 2.24
CA GLU A 96 12.03 -3.14 0.98
C GLU A 96 12.21 -4.37 0.08
N SER A 97 12.71 -5.48 0.64
CA SER A 97 12.86 -6.75 -0.10
C SER A 97 11.52 -7.26 -0.66
N LEU A 98 10.43 -7.05 0.07
CA LEU A 98 9.09 -7.47 -0.33
C LEU A 98 8.51 -6.60 -1.45
N VAL A 99 9.07 -5.43 -1.75
CA VAL A 99 8.64 -4.58 -2.86
C VAL A 99 9.73 -4.39 -3.91
N ALA A 100 10.75 -5.25 -3.90
CA ALA A 100 11.89 -5.20 -4.82
C ALA A 100 11.50 -5.33 -6.31
N ASP A 101 10.32 -5.90 -6.61
CA ASP A 101 9.79 -6.03 -7.96
C ASP A 101 9.21 -4.73 -8.54
N GLN A 102 9.07 -3.67 -7.73
CA GLN A 102 8.56 -2.38 -8.18
C GLN A 102 9.65 -1.54 -8.85
N SER A 103 9.24 -0.69 -9.80
CA SER A 103 10.12 0.33 -10.37
C SER A 103 10.55 1.37 -9.31
N GLU A 104 11.73 1.96 -9.51
CA GLU A 104 12.42 2.81 -8.51
C GLU A 104 11.55 3.92 -7.92
N ILE A 105 10.83 4.69 -8.74
CA ILE A 105 10.04 5.83 -8.25
C ILE A 105 8.83 5.36 -7.41
N PRO A 106 7.98 4.43 -7.86
CA PRO A 106 6.93 3.85 -7.03
C PRO A 106 7.42 3.24 -5.72
N LYS A 107 8.54 2.49 -5.76
CA LYS A 107 9.16 1.88 -4.58
C LYS A 107 9.55 2.94 -3.56
N ALA A 108 10.28 3.98 -3.98
CA ALA A 108 10.71 5.07 -3.12
C ALA A 108 9.52 5.83 -2.50
N LEU A 109 8.50 6.15 -3.30
CA LEU A 109 7.28 6.81 -2.80
C LEU A 109 6.51 5.96 -1.80
N TYR A 110 6.45 4.64 -2.03
CA TYR A 110 5.82 3.71 -1.13
C TYR A 110 6.57 3.65 0.20
N LEU A 111 7.86 3.30 0.18
CA LEU A 111 8.70 3.16 1.37
C LEU A 111 8.75 4.46 2.18
N SER A 112 8.90 5.62 1.52
CA SER A 112 8.87 6.94 2.17
C SER A 112 7.57 7.18 2.94
N ARG A 113 6.41 6.79 2.39
CA ARG A 113 5.14 6.93 3.13
C ARG A 113 5.05 6.00 4.32
N GLN A 114 5.54 4.77 4.21
CA GLN A 114 5.45 3.79 5.30
C GLN A 114 6.36 4.18 6.46
N ILE A 115 7.59 4.62 6.17
CA ILE A 115 8.52 5.07 7.21
C ILE A 115 8.01 6.34 7.92
N THR A 116 7.46 7.31 7.18
CA THR A 116 6.84 8.49 7.81
C THR A 116 5.64 8.09 8.67
N ALA A 117 4.75 7.22 8.17
CA ALA A 117 3.59 6.77 8.93
C ALA A 117 4.00 5.99 10.20
N SER A 118 5.07 5.19 10.15
CA SER A 118 5.57 4.48 11.32
C SER A 118 6.13 5.43 12.37
N PHE A 119 6.89 6.46 11.98
CA PHE A 119 7.44 7.45 12.93
C PHE A 119 6.37 8.35 13.56
N LEU A 120 5.22 8.53 12.90
CA LEU A 120 4.07 9.23 13.49
C LEU A 120 3.24 8.35 14.44
N SER A 121 3.59 7.06 14.59
CA SER A 121 2.93 6.14 15.50
C SER A 121 3.64 6.06 16.85
N SER A 122 2.96 5.50 17.86
CA SER A 122 3.56 5.22 19.16
C SER A 122 4.57 4.07 19.16
N ASP A 123 4.60 3.25 18.11
CA ASP A 123 5.47 2.06 18.00
C ASP A 123 5.85 1.82 16.53
N PRO A 124 6.88 2.52 16.00
CA PRO A 124 7.28 2.42 14.61
C PRO A 124 7.67 0.99 14.19
N VAL A 125 8.29 0.24 15.11
CA VAL A 125 8.75 -1.14 14.87
C VAL A 125 7.55 -2.05 14.61
N LYS A 126 6.53 -1.97 15.47
CA LYS A 126 5.30 -2.76 15.31
C LYS A 126 4.56 -2.43 14.02
N ILE A 127 4.43 -1.15 13.68
CA ILE A 127 3.77 -0.74 12.42
C ILE A 127 4.46 -1.35 11.20
N LEU A 128 5.80 -1.26 11.13
CA LEU A 128 6.55 -1.86 10.02
C LEU A 128 6.39 -3.39 10.01
N GLN A 129 6.43 -4.04 11.17
CA GLN A 129 6.29 -5.49 11.25
C GLN A 129 4.90 -5.98 10.83
N GLU A 130 3.82 -5.28 11.22
CA GLU A 130 2.46 -5.57 10.79
C GLU A 130 2.30 -5.39 9.28
N LEU A 131 2.89 -4.34 8.71
CA LEU A 131 2.88 -4.09 7.28
C LEU A 131 3.60 -5.19 6.49
N VAL A 132 4.76 -5.61 6.96
CA VAL A 132 5.51 -6.72 6.38
C VAL A 132 4.68 -8.00 6.39
N ASN A 133 4.07 -8.33 7.52
CA ASN A 133 3.20 -9.51 7.66
C ASN A 133 2.00 -9.43 6.71
N PHE A 134 1.39 -8.26 6.58
CA PHE A 134 0.29 -8.02 5.64
C PHE A 134 0.72 -8.30 4.20
N ILE A 135 1.85 -7.75 3.75
CA ILE A 135 2.35 -7.97 2.38
C ILE A 135 2.67 -9.44 2.14
N ARG A 136 3.29 -10.13 3.11
CA ARG A 136 3.58 -11.57 3.00
C ARG A 136 2.32 -12.40 2.80
N ILE A 137 1.30 -12.17 3.64
CA ILE A 137 0.02 -12.88 3.54
C ILE A 137 -0.65 -12.56 2.19
N PHE A 138 -0.61 -11.31 1.75
CA PHE A 138 -1.16 -10.90 0.47
C PHE A 138 -0.45 -11.57 -0.71
N LYS A 139 0.89 -11.56 -0.74
CA LYS A 139 1.70 -12.24 -1.76
C LYS A 139 1.45 -13.75 -1.75
N LEU A 140 1.31 -14.37 -0.58
CA LEU A 140 0.97 -15.79 -0.45
C LEU A 140 -0.40 -16.08 -1.05
N LYS A 141 -1.42 -15.28 -0.74
CA LYS A 141 -2.77 -15.44 -1.31
C LYS A 141 -2.73 -15.39 -2.84
N ILE A 142 -2.05 -14.39 -3.41
CA ILE A 142 -1.88 -14.29 -4.88
C ILE A 142 -1.19 -15.54 -5.43
N LYS A 143 -0.12 -16.00 -4.79
CA LYS A 143 0.61 -17.20 -5.22
C LYS A 143 -0.28 -18.45 -5.23
N LEU A 144 -1.09 -18.64 -4.19
CA LEU A 144 -2.03 -19.77 -4.10
C LEU A 144 -3.12 -19.71 -5.18
N VAL A 145 -3.71 -18.52 -5.39
CA VAL A 145 -4.70 -18.30 -6.45
C VAL A 145 -4.10 -18.57 -7.84
N ASN A 146 -2.85 -18.15 -8.07
CA ASN A 146 -2.15 -18.41 -9.32
C ASN A 146 -1.93 -19.91 -9.58
N TYR A 147 -1.66 -20.72 -8.54
CA TYR A 147 -1.55 -22.17 -8.70
C TYR A 147 -2.89 -22.81 -9.08
N ILE A 148 -3.99 -22.41 -8.44
CA ILE A 148 -5.34 -22.88 -8.78
C ILE A 148 -5.70 -22.50 -10.22
N SER A 149 -5.48 -21.24 -10.58
CA SER A 149 -5.73 -20.73 -11.94
C SER A 149 -5.00 -21.56 -13.00
N LYS A 150 -3.72 -21.89 -12.76
CA LYS A 150 -2.90 -22.71 -13.67
C LYS A 150 -3.31 -24.18 -13.69
N SER A 151 -3.60 -24.76 -12.52
CA SER A 151 -4.03 -26.16 -12.37
C SER A 151 -5.33 -26.43 -13.13
N ASP A 152 -6.32 -25.58 -12.91
CA ASP A 152 -7.68 -25.82 -13.39
C ASP A 152 -7.96 -25.11 -14.73
N ASN A 153 -6.95 -24.43 -15.28
CA ASN A 153 -7.02 -23.64 -16.50
C ASN A 153 -8.19 -22.63 -16.49
N ILE A 154 -8.36 -21.94 -15.36
CA ILE A 154 -9.40 -20.92 -15.15
C ILE A 154 -8.78 -19.55 -14.95
N ASP A 155 -9.52 -18.49 -15.25
CA ASP A 155 -9.04 -17.13 -15.00
C ASP A 155 -8.83 -16.86 -13.49
N SER A 156 -7.92 -15.92 -13.19
CA SER A 156 -7.52 -15.61 -11.82
C SER A 156 -8.69 -15.20 -10.90
N LYS A 157 -9.76 -14.61 -11.43
CA LYS A 157 -10.92 -14.21 -10.60
C LYS A 157 -11.73 -15.44 -10.21
N LYS A 158 -11.98 -16.35 -11.16
CA LYS A 158 -12.64 -17.62 -10.86
C LYS A 158 -11.82 -18.46 -9.89
N ALA A 159 -10.50 -18.51 -10.06
CA ALA A 159 -9.59 -19.18 -9.12
C ALA A 159 -9.67 -18.58 -7.71
N GLU A 160 -9.74 -17.25 -7.59
CA GLU A 160 -9.90 -16.59 -6.29
C GLU A 160 -11.25 -16.92 -5.64
N SER A 161 -12.35 -16.88 -6.41
CA SER A 161 -13.66 -17.28 -5.90
C SER A 161 -13.66 -18.73 -5.43
N PHE A 162 -13.09 -19.64 -6.24
CA PHE A 162 -12.97 -21.05 -5.88
C PHE A 162 -12.13 -21.26 -4.62
N PHE A 163 -11.00 -20.56 -4.49
CA PHE A 163 -10.14 -20.62 -3.29
C PHE A 163 -10.90 -20.20 -2.03
N ILE A 164 -11.65 -19.10 -2.10
CA ILE A 164 -12.42 -18.58 -0.96
C ILE A 164 -13.56 -19.53 -0.57
N GLU A 165 -14.31 -20.04 -1.55
CA GLU A 165 -15.40 -20.99 -1.27
C GLU A 165 -14.89 -22.33 -0.73
N THR A 166 -13.75 -22.81 -1.24
CA THR A 166 -13.07 -23.99 -0.68
C THR A 166 -12.66 -23.77 0.77
N PHE A 167 -12.11 -22.59 1.10
CA PHE A 167 -11.78 -22.25 2.49
C PHE A 167 -13.02 -22.26 3.40
N LYS A 168 -14.13 -21.65 2.96
CA LYS A 168 -15.38 -21.54 3.75
C LYS A 168 -16.06 -22.89 3.98
N THR A 169 -15.94 -23.83 3.05
CA THR A 169 -16.52 -25.18 3.18
C THR A 169 -15.59 -26.15 3.93
N GLY A 170 -14.33 -25.76 4.16
CA GLY A 170 -13.34 -26.58 4.85
C GLY A 170 -13.61 -26.77 6.35
N LYS A 171 -13.20 -27.93 6.88
CA LYS A 171 -13.34 -28.28 8.31
C LYS A 171 -12.72 -27.24 9.25
N TYR A 172 -11.57 -26.67 8.87
CA TYR A 172 -10.90 -25.62 9.66
C TYR A 172 -11.81 -24.41 9.90
N TYR A 173 -12.42 -23.89 8.83
CA TYR A 173 -13.34 -22.75 8.91
C TYR A 173 -14.57 -23.09 9.75
N MET A 174 -15.20 -24.22 9.48
CA MET A 174 -16.41 -24.65 10.20
C MET A 174 -16.17 -24.82 11.70
N ASN A 175 -15.03 -25.40 12.10
CA ASN A 175 -14.66 -25.55 13.50
C ASN A 175 -14.41 -24.20 14.18
N ARG A 176 -13.74 -23.27 13.50
CA ARG A 176 -13.48 -21.91 14.01
C ARG A 176 -14.77 -21.10 14.17
N ILE A 177 -15.72 -21.20 13.26
CA ILE A 177 -17.02 -20.54 13.40
C ILE A 177 -17.80 -21.12 14.59
N LYS A 178 -17.90 -22.45 14.72
CA LYS A 178 -18.58 -23.09 15.87
C LYS A 178 -18.01 -22.66 17.22
N SER A 179 -16.68 -22.55 17.32
CA SER A 179 -16.01 -22.10 18.56
C SER A 179 -16.33 -20.64 18.93
N ARG A 180 -16.70 -19.80 17.96
CA ARG A 180 -17.06 -18.39 18.18
C ARG A 180 -18.55 -18.21 18.45
N THR A 181 -19.40 -19.11 17.95
CA THR A 181 -20.86 -19.06 18.17
C THR A 181 -21.29 -19.75 19.46
N ASN A 182 -20.50 -20.69 19.99
CA ASN A 182 -20.77 -21.36 21.28
C ASN A 182 -20.26 -20.58 22.50
N THR A 183 -19.68 -19.39 22.29
CA THR A 183 -19.20 -18.48 23.34
C THR A 183 -20.13 -17.28 23.56
N VAL A 184 -21.42 -17.41 23.21
CA VAL A 184 -22.48 -16.44 23.51
C VAL A 184 -23.54 -17.10 24.37
#